data_AF-A0A0W0DJ20-F1
#
_entry.id   AF-A0A0W0DJ20-F1
#
_cell.length_a   1.000
_cell.length_b   1.000
_cell.length_c   1.000
_cell.angle_alpha   90.00
_cell.angle_beta   90.00
_cell.angle_gamma   90.00
#
_symmetry.space_group_name_H-M   'P 1'
#
loop_
_entity.id
_entity.type
_entity.pdbx_description
1 polymer ?
#
loop_
_entity_poly.entity_id
_entity_poly.type
_entity_poly.pdbx_seq_one_letter_code
_entity_poly.pdbx_strand_id
1 'polypeptide(L)'
;MAEIPEGANVTILNRNEKKARELISKLGLKKVPGIIRVTFRKKDNQIFAIEKPEVFRSVGGNYVVFGEAKVDNFTQRLAAAQQQAQSQTATKTPEDIQADMQAAAVANENKTEGDAAEEDVDAGDLSNDDIDLVVQQTNATKGQAIKALKEHNGDIVNAIMSLSK
;
A
#
# COMPACT_ATOMS: atom_id res chain seq x y z
N MET A 1 -22.33 -39.31 -5.25
CA MET A 1 -21.73 -38.19 -6.02
C MET A 1 -22.23 -36.93 -5.37
N ALA A 2 -21.42 -36.28 -4.53
CA ALA A 2 -21.81 -35.03 -3.88
C ALA A 2 -21.28 -33.88 -4.73
N GLU A 3 -22.20 -33.13 -5.33
CA GLU A 3 -21.91 -31.94 -6.12
C GLU A 3 -21.27 -30.88 -5.23
N ILE A 4 -20.12 -30.37 -5.67
CA ILE A 4 -19.38 -29.30 -5.00
C ILE A 4 -19.82 -28.00 -5.68
N PRO A 5 -20.38 -27.01 -4.95
CA PRO A 5 -20.82 -25.76 -5.55
C PRO A 5 -19.61 -24.96 -6.08
N GLU A 6 -19.75 -24.41 -7.29
CA GLU A 6 -18.77 -23.53 -7.94
C GLU A 6 -18.52 -22.30 -7.06
N GLY A 7 -17.31 -22.19 -6.52
CA GLY A 7 -16.91 -21.13 -5.59
C GLY A 7 -16.22 -21.62 -4.32
N ALA A 8 -16.24 -22.93 -4.05
CA ALA A 8 -15.41 -23.52 -3.01
C ALA A 8 -13.93 -23.42 -3.42
N ASN A 9 -13.19 -22.50 -2.83
CA ASN A 9 -11.73 -22.55 -2.79
C ASN A 9 -11.34 -23.82 -2.02
N VAL A 10 -11.30 -24.96 -2.70
CA VAL A 10 -10.81 -26.22 -2.13
C VAL A 10 -9.30 -26.10 -2.06
N THR A 11 -8.81 -25.37 -1.05
CA THR A 11 -7.41 -25.44 -0.66
C THR A 11 -7.20 -26.86 -0.18
N ILE A 12 -6.38 -27.63 -0.90
CA ILE A 12 -6.01 -28.99 -0.53
C ILE A 12 -5.13 -28.89 0.72
N LEU A 13 -5.78 -28.87 1.88
CA LEU A 13 -5.14 -28.75 3.17
C LEU A 13 -4.47 -30.08 3.51
N ASN A 14 -3.20 -30.05 3.87
CA ASN A 14 -2.51 -31.24 4.34
C ASN A 14 -3.23 -31.81 5.58
N ARG A 15 -3.27 -33.13 5.75
CA ARG A 15 -3.92 -33.79 6.90
C ARG A 15 -3.36 -33.28 8.24
N ASN A 16 -2.08 -32.91 8.26
CA ASN A 16 -1.41 -32.32 9.41
C ASN A 16 -1.90 -30.89 9.67
N GLU A 17 -2.11 -30.11 8.61
CA GLU A 17 -2.60 -28.73 8.71
C GLU A 17 -4.04 -28.68 9.22
N LYS A 18 -4.91 -29.58 8.74
CA LYS A 18 -6.29 -29.69 9.22
C LYS A 18 -6.35 -29.97 10.73
N LYS A 19 -5.52 -30.89 11.21
CA LYS A 19 -5.39 -31.19 12.65
C LYS A 19 -4.86 -30.00 13.44
N ALA A 20 -3.85 -29.31 12.92
CA ALA A 20 -3.30 -28.11 13.56
C ALA A 20 -4.36 -27.01 13.66
N ARG A 21 -5.13 -26.75 12.59
CA ARG A 21 -6.21 -25.75 12.60
C ARG A 21 -7.29 -26.06 13.64
N GLU A 22 -7.66 -27.34 13.77
CA GLU A 22 -8.61 -27.79 14.79
C GLU A 22 -8.08 -27.56 16.22
N LEU A 23 -6.81 -27.90 16.46
CA LEU A 23 -6.15 -27.65 17.75
C LEU A 23 -6.06 -26.15 18.05
N ILE A 24 -5.73 -25.31 17.07
CA ILE A 24 -5.66 -23.85 17.21
C ILE A 24 -7.04 -23.26 17.50
N SER A 25 -8.09 -23.80 16.87
CA SER A 25 -9.47 -23.42 17.19
C SER A 25 -9.86 -23.83 18.62
N LYS A 26 -9.41 -25.00 19.09
CA LYS A 26 -9.67 -25.50 20.45
C LYS A 26 -8.89 -24.73 21.53
N LEU A 27 -7.71 -24.23 21.21
CA LEU A 27 -6.88 -23.38 22.06
C LEU A 27 -7.41 -21.94 22.18
N GLY A 28 -8.43 -21.56 21.43
CA GLY A 28 -9.07 -20.25 21.52
C GLY A 28 -8.26 -19.10 20.92
N LEU A 29 -7.36 -19.38 19.96
CA LEU A 29 -6.66 -18.31 19.25
C LEU A 29 -7.63 -17.53 18.34
N LYS A 30 -7.45 -16.21 18.26
CA LYS A 30 -8.28 -15.35 17.43
C LYS A 30 -7.71 -15.26 16.02
N LYS A 31 -8.54 -15.45 15.01
CA LYS A 31 -8.15 -15.22 13.61
C LYS A 31 -7.95 -13.72 13.34
N VAL A 32 -6.89 -13.37 12.64
CA VAL A 32 -6.61 -12.00 12.18
C VAL A 32 -6.92 -11.92 10.69
N PRO A 33 -8.03 -11.26 10.29
CA PRO A 33 -8.38 -11.08 8.88
C PRO A 33 -7.52 -9.99 8.21
N GLY A 34 -7.52 -9.97 6.88
CA GLY A 34 -6.92 -8.89 6.09
C GLY A 34 -5.40 -9.00 5.85
N ILE A 35 -4.77 -10.10 6.24
CA ILE A 35 -3.33 -10.30 5.99
C ILE A 35 -3.11 -10.87 4.57
N ILE A 36 -2.49 -10.07 3.71
CA ILE A 36 -2.27 -10.40 2.30
C ILE A 36 -0.94 -11.16 2.12
N ARG A 37 0.08 -10.81 2.90
CA ARG A 37 1.43 -11.37 2.79
C ARG A 37 2.14 -11.35 4.13
N VAL A 38 2.78 -12.47 4.49
CA VAL A 38 3.68 -12.55 5.65
C VAL A 38 5.07 -12.90 5.15
N THR A 39 6.09 -12.22 5.67
CA THR A 39 7.49 -12.46 5.32
C THR A 39 8.32 -12.74 6.56
N PHE A 40 9.10 -13.83 6.52
CA PHE A 40 10.06 -14.18 7.55
C PHE A 40 11.47 -13.91 7.04
N ARG A 41 12.23 -13.07 7.74
CA ARG A 41 13.65 -12.84 7.45
C ARG A 41 14.48 -13.73 8.37
N LYS A 42 15.26 -14.64 7.78
CA LYS A 42 16.24 -15.47 8.51
C LYS A 42 17.60 -14.77 8.52
N LYS A 43 18.55 -15.30 9.30
CA LYS A 43 19.98 -15.02 9.12
C LYS A 43 20.40 -15.35 7.67
N ASP A 44 21.38 -14.61 7.15
CA ASP A 44 21.86 -14.68 5.76
C ASP A 44 20.95 -13.99 4.71
N ASN A 45 20.11 -13.05 5.14
CA ASN A 45 19.21 -12.27 4.27
C ASN A 45 18.21 -13.13 3.47
N GLN A 46 18.01 -14.39 3.86
CA GLN A 46 17.03 -15.29 3.26
C GLN A 46 15.62 -14.90 3.71
N ILE A 47 14.73 -14.64 2.76
CA ILE A 47 13.34 -14.25 3.02
C ILE A 47 12.41 -15.39 2.61
N PHE A 48 11.50 -15.79 3.49
CA PHE A 48 10.38 -16.68 3.16
C PHE A 48 9.12 -15.83 3.07
N ALA A 49 8.45 -15.85 1.93
CA ALA A 49 7.19 -15.17 1.71
C ALA A 49 6.04 -16.18 1.65
N ILE A 50 4.96 -15.89 2.37
CA ILE A 50 3.70 -16.62 2.29
C ILE A 50 2.66 -15.66 1.70
N GLU A 51 2.10 -16.03 0.55
CA GLU A 51 1.04 -15.28 -0.12
C GLU A 51 -0.34 -15.76 0.36
N LYS A 52 -1.25 -14.82 0.63
CA LYS A 52 -2.60 -15.08 1.17
C LYS A 52 -2.61 -16.04 2.39
N PRO A 53 -1.83 -15.75 3.44
CA PRO A 53 -1.80 -16.59 4.63
C PRO A 53 -3.08 -16.49 5.46
N GLU A 54 -3.36 -17.53 6.23
CA GLU A 54 -4.33 -17.48 7.31
C GLU A 54 -3.61 -17.37 8.66
N VAL A 55 -3.83 -16.27 9.38
CA VAL A 55 -3.09 -15.94 10.59
C VAL A 55 -3.99 -15.96 11.81
N PHE A 56 -3.49 -16.58 12.89
CA PHE A 56 -4.12 -16.61 14.21
C PHE A 56 -3.20 -15.97 15.23
N ARG A 57 -3.78 -15.22 16.17
CA ARG A 57 -3.07 -14.52 17.25
C ARG A 57 -3.52 -15.06 18.61
N SER A 58 -2.54 -15.30 19.48
CA SER A 58 -2.76 -15.56 20.91
C SER A 58 -2.78 -14.24 21.70
N VAL A 59 -3.41 -14.25 22.88
CA VAL A 59 -3.39 -13.14 23.84
C VAL A 59 -1.96 -12.77 24.28
N GLY A 60 -1.04 -13.74 24.26
CA GLY A 60 0.37 -13.55 24.63
C GLY A 60 1.28 -13.00 23.53
N GLY A 61 0.72 -12.53 22.41
CA GLY A 61 1.51 -11.93 21.31
C GLY A 61 2.15 -12.92 20.34
N ASN A 62 1.84 -14.21 20.45
CA ASN A 62 2.28 -15.23 19.51
C ASN A 62 1.37 -15.28 18.27
N TYR A 63 1.98 -15.48 17.09
CA TYR A 63 1.28 -15.61 15.82
C TYR A 63 1.48 -17.01 15.22
N VAL A 64 0.40 -17.60 14.72
CA VAL A 64 0.42 -18.87 13.98
C VAL A 64 -0.02 -18.57 12.56
N VAL A 65 0.80 -18.94 11.58
CA VAL A 65 0.60 -18.62 10.17
C VAL A 65 0.44 -19.93 9.40
N PHE A 66 -0.71 -20.08 8.73
CA PHE A 66 -0.98 -21.18 7.81
C PHE A 66 -0.85 -20.70 6.37
N GLY A 67 -0.13 -21.45 5.55
CA GLY A 67 0.06 -21.17 4.13
C GLY A 67 1.36 -21.77 3.61
N GLU A 68 1.54 -21.70 2.29
CA GLU A 68 2.71 -22.22 1.62
C GLU A 68 3.84 -21.20 1.63
N ALA A 69 4.97 -21.57 2.25
CA ALA A 69 6.16 -20.73 2.28
C ALA A 69 6.97 -20.91 1.01
N LYS A 70 7.15 -19.81 0.27
CA LYS A 70 8.06 -19.71 -0.88
C LYS A 70 9.32 -18.97 -0.47
N VAL A 71 10.47 -19.42 -0.96
CA VAL A 71 11.73 -18.68 -0.79
C VAL A 71 11.69 -17.48 -1.74
N ASP A 72 11.75 -16.28 -1.18
CA ASP A 72 11.85 -15.04 -1.95
C ASP A 72 13.32 -14.56 -1.93
N ASN A 73 13.94 -14.54 -3.12
CA ASN A 73 15.30 -14.06 -3.29
C ASN A 73 15.26 -12.55 -3.61
N PHE A 74 15.22 -11.73 -2.55
CA PHE A 74 15.15 -10.27 -2.66
C PHE A 74 16.27 -9.69 -3.54
N THR A 75 17.49 -10.23 -3.44
CA THR A 75 18.64 -9.80 -4.24
C THR A 75 18.43 -10.03 -5.74
N GLN A 76 17.88 -11.18 -6.14
CA GLN A 76 17.62 -11.48 -7.56
C GLN A 76 16.49 -10.62 -8.11
N ARG A 77 15.43 -10.38 -7.32
CA ARG A 77 14.32 -9.50 -7.71
C ARG A 77 14.79 -8.06 -7.91
N LEU A 78 15.66 -7.56 -7.03
CA LEU A 78 16.23 -6.21 -7.14
C LEU A 78 17.16 -6.09 -8.36
N ALA A 79 18.01 -7.09 -8.59
CA ALA A 79 18.88 -7.13 -9.77
C ALA A 79 18.08 -7.13 -11.08
N ALA A 80 17.03 -7.96 -11.18
CA ALA A 80 16.16 -8.00 -12.35
C ALA A 80 15.44 -6.65 -12.60
N ALA A 81 14.96 -5.99 -11.54
CA ALA A 81 14.31 -4.69 -11.65
C ALA A 81 15.28 -3.58 -12.09
N GLN A 82 16.52 -3.58 -11.58
CA GLN A 82 17.55 -2.63 -12.02
C GLN A 82 17.97 -2.85 -13.48
N GLN A 83 18.03 -4.10 -13.94
CA GLN A 83 18.40 -4.43 -15.31
C GLN A 83 17.30 -4.08 -16.32
N GLN A 84 16.04 -4.20 -15.93
CA GLN A 84 14.91 -3.70 -16.72
C GLN A 84 14.88 -2.17 -16.79
N ALA A 85 15.23 -1.47 -15.70
CA ALA A 85 15.35 -0.01 -15.70
C ALA A 85 16.48 0.49 -16.60
N GLN A 86 17.61 -0.23 -16.70
CA GLN A 86 18.71 0.14 -17.61
C GLN A 86 18.42 -0.20 -19.08
N SER A 87 17.58 -1.21 -19.34
CA SER A 87 17.22 -1.62 -20.70
C SER A 87 16.21 -0.66 -21.35
N GLN A 88 15.44 0.10 -20.58
CA GLN A 88 14.57 1.17 -21.11
C GLN A 88 15.34 2.45 -21.49
N THR A 89 16.57 2.64 -20.98
CA THR A 89 17.42 3.79 -21.35
C THR A 89 18.33 3.49 -22.55
N ALA A 90 18.48 2.22 -22.95
CA ALA A 90 19.42 1.81 -24.00
C ALA A 90 18.82 1.69 -25.41
N THR A 91 17.52 2.00 -25.60
CA THR A 91 16.85 1.89 -26.92
C THR A 91 16.26 3.20 -27.46
N LYS A 92 16.61 4.36 -26.89
CA LYS A 92 16.27 5.66 -27.48
C LYS A 92 17.56 6.36 -27.89
N THR A 93 17.67 6.67 -29.18
CA THR A 93 18.73 7.55 -29.67
C THR A 93 18.54 8.94 -29.03
N PRO A 94 19.60 9.76 -28.93
CA PRO A 94 19.54 11.09 -28.29
C PRO A 94 18.49 12.04 -28.88
N GLU A 95 17.99 11.72 -30.07
CA GLU A 95 17.01 12.50 -30.84
C GLU A 95 15.56 12.24 -30.34
N ASP A 96 15.23 11.05 -29.84
CA ASP A 96 13.88 10.72 -29.33
C ASP A 96 13.60 11.33 -27.95
N ILE A 97 14.64 11.65 -27.18
CA ILE A 97 14.51 12.25 -25.84
C ILE A 97 14.08 13.73 -25.94
N GLN A 98 14.50 14.43 -27.00
CA GLN A 98 14.07 15.82 -27.24
C GLN A 98 12.63 15.91 -27.78
N ALA A 99 12.19 14.91 -28.55
CA ALA A 99 10.82 14.85 -29.04
C ALA A 99 9.81 14.54 -27.92
N ASP A 100 10.13 13.64 -26.98
CA ASP A 100 9.29 13.32 -25.82
C ASP A 100 9.18 14.50 -24.84
N MET A 101 10.27 15.27 -24.66
CA MET A 101 10.28 16.45 -23.79
C MET A 101 9.47 17.62 -24.37
N GLN A 102 9.40 17.73 -25.71
CA GLN A 102 8.54 18.71 -26.37
C GLN A 102 7.08 18.26 -26.42
N ALA A 103 6.80 16.97 -26.63
CA ALA A 103 5.44 16.41 -26.59
C ALA A 103 4.81 16.49 -25.18
N ALA A 104 5.59 16.33 -24.11
CA ALA A 104 5.12 16.52 -22.73
C ALA A 104 4.82 18.00 -22.40
N ALA A 105 5.43 18.96 -23.11
CA ALA A 105 5.15 20.39 -22.92
C ALA A 105 3.87 20.85 -23.65
N VAL A 106 3.53 20.25 -24.81
CA VAL A 106 2.28 20.58 -25.53
C VAL A 106 1.05 19.77 -25.11
N ALA A 107 1.21 18.65 -24.41
CA ALA A 107 0.09 17.87 -23.89
C ALA A 107 -0.57 18.49 -22.63
N ASN A 108 -0.04 19.61 -22.11
CA ASN A 108 -0.53 20.27 -20.90
C ASN A 108 -1.59 21.38 -21.15
N GLU A 109 -2.07 21.56 -22.38
CA GLU A 109 -2.96 22.69 -22.71
C GLU A 109 -4.40 22.32 -23.15
N ASN A 110 -4.83 21.06 -23.11
CA ASN A 110 -6.24 20.80 -23.45
C ASN A 110 -6.86 19.56 -22.79
N LYS A 111 -7.26 19.70 -21.52
CA LYS A 111 -8.30 18.87 -20.90
C LYS A 111 -8.98 19.51 -19.68
N THR A 112 -9.62 20.66 -19.89
CA THR A 112 -10.85 21.07 -19.20
C THR A 112 -11.99 20.14 -19.70
N GLU A 113 -12.95 19.58 -18.95
CA GLU A 113 -13.56 19.73 -17.61
C GLU A 113 -14.05 18.31 -17.21
N GLY A 114 -13.81 17.80 -16.00
CA GLY A 114 -14.60 17.94 -14.76
C GLY A 114 -14.74 16.52 -14.18
N ASP A 115 -14.20 16.14 -13.02
CA ASP A 115 -14.64 16.35 -11.63
C ASP A 115 -13.80 15.28 -10.86
N ALA A 116 -13.05 15.47 -9.77
CA ALA A 116 -12.94 16.50 -8.77
C ALA A 116 -11.45 16.68 -8.41
N ALA A 117 -11.09 17.90 -8.05
CA ALA A 117 -9.73 18.37 -7.83
C ALA A 117 -9.08 17.75 -6.57
N GLU A 118 -8.00 16.99 -6.77
CA GLU A 118 -6.92 16.90 -5.80
C GLU A 118 -5.73 17.68 -6.38
N GLU A 119 -5.78 19.00 -6.16
CA GLU A 119 -4.56 19.80 -6.20
C GLU A 119 -3.64 19.23 -5.12
N ASP A 120 -2.54 18.61 -5.56
CA ASP A 120 -1.37 18.35 -4.72
C ASP A 120 -0.74 19.72 -4.39
N VAL A 121 -1.42 20.48 -3.53
CA VAL A 121 -0.92 21.76 -3.03
C VAL A 121 0.28 21.44 -2.15
N ASP A 122 1.47 21.74 -2.69
CA ASP A 122 2.74 21.62 -2.00
C ASP A 122 2.66 22.24 -0.59
N ALA A 123 3.02 21.43 0.41
CA ALA A 123 2.98 21.81 1.83
C ALA A 123 3.92 23.00 2.13
N GLY A 124 4.90 23.28 1.27
CA GLY A 124 5.76 24.47 1.37
C GLY A 124 6.32 24.67 2.77
N ASP A 125 6.07 25.86 3.36
CA ASP A 125 6.53 26.27 4.70
C ASP A 125 5.56 25.89 5.84
N LEU A 126 4.49 25.15 5.56
CA LEU A 126 3.53 24.72 6.58
C LEU A 126 4.00 23.46 7.29
N SER A 127 3.84 23.42 8.62
CA SER A 127 4.13 22.24 9.41
C SER A 127 3.19 21.09 9.03
N ASN A 128 3.75 19.92 8.73
CA ASN A 128 2.95 18.72 8.49
C ASN A 128 2.08 18.36 9.69
N ASP A 129 2.53 18.65 10.92
CA ASP A 129 1.77 18.41 12.14
C ASP A 129 0.50 19.29 12.21
N ASP A 130 0.58 20.53 11.71
CA ASP A 130 -0.55 21.47 11.70
C ASP A 130 -1.57 21.08 10.62
N ILE A 131 -1.09 20.62 9.46
CA ILE A 131 -1.94 20.09 8.38
C ILE A 131 -2.69 18.85 8.87
N ASP A 132 -2.00 17.90 9.49
CA ASP A 132 -2.62 16.68 10.02
C ASP A 132 -3.62 17.00 11.14
N LEU A 133 -3.32 17.98 12.00
CA LEU A 133 -4.24 18.43 13.04
C LEU A 133 -5.53 19.03 12.45
N VAL A 134 -5.43 19.87 11.41
CA VAL A 134 -6.59 20.46 10.72
C VAL A 134 -7.41 19.37 10.02
N VAL A 135 -6.78 18.41 9.32
CA VAL A 135 -7.47 17.28 8.67
C VAL A 135 -8.09 16.31 9.67
N GLN A 136 -7.55 16.19 10.88
CA GLN A 136 -8.13 15.32 11.91
C GLN A 136 -9.32 15.95 12.62
N GLN A 137 -9.29 17.27 12.83
CA GLN A 137 -10.36 18.01 13.50
C GLN A 137 -11.46 18.47 12.54
N THR A 138 -11.18 18.52 11.25
CA THR A 138 -12.14 18.90 10.20
C THR A 138 -12.25 17.76 9.19
N ASN A 139 -13.45 17.43 8.70
CA ASN A 139 -13.61 16.39 7.66
C ASN A 139 -13.12 16.86 6.26
N ALA A 140 -12.15 17.77 6.22
CA ALA A 140 -11.60 18.35 5.01
C ALA A 140 -10.45 17.49 4.44
N THR A 141 -10.24 17.55 3.13
CA THR A 141 -9.12 16.85 2.49
C THR A 141 -7.80 17.58 2.74
N LYS A 142 -6.67 16.88 2.59
CA LYS A 142 -5.33 17.45 2.82
C LYS A 142 -5.09 18.74 2.02
N GLY A 143 -5.58 18.79 0.78
CA GLY A 143 -5.47 20.00 -0.05
C GLY A 143 -6.28 21.19 0.49
N GLN A 144 -7.47 20.93 1.04
CA GLN A 144 -8.30 21.95 1.67
C GLN A 144 -7.69 22.48 2.96
N ALA A 145 -7.10 21.59 3.78
CA ALA A 145 -6.37 21.98 4.98
C ALA A 145 -5.15 22.85 4.68
N ILE A 146 -4.36 22.48 3.67
CA ILE A 146 -3.19 23.26 3.22
C ILE A 146 -3.63 24.64 2.72
N LYS A 147 -4.72 24.72 1.96
CA LYS A 147 -5.27 25.99 1.49
C LYS A 147 -5.75 26.88 2.63
N ALA A 148 -6.51 26.33 3.59
CA ALA A 148 -6.98 27.08 4.75
C ALA A 148 -5.83 27.58 5.63
N LEU A 149 -4.78 26.77 5.82
CA LEU A 149 -3.58 27.18 6.54
C LEU A 149 -2.80 28.26 5.76
N LYS A 150 -2.72 28.21 4.43
CA LYS A 150 -2.10 29.28 3.63
C LYS A 150 -2.89 30.60 3.70
N GLU A 151 -4.22 30.54 3.62
CA GLU A 151 -5.10 31.71 3.69
C GLU A 151 -5.08 32.40 5.06
N HIS A 152 -4.86 31.63 6.14
CA HIS A 152 -4.74 32.14 7.51
C HIS A 152 -3.29 32.20 8.01
N ASN A 153 -2.29 32.23 7.11
CA ASN A 153 -0.88 32.40 7.46
C ASN A 153 -0.33 31.41 8.51
N GLY A 154 -0.83 30.17 8.50
CA GLY A 154 -0.45 29.11 9.44
C GLY A 154 -1.22 29.13 10.77
N ASP A 155 -2.25 29.97 10.91
CA ASP A 155 -3.12 29.97 12.10
C ASP A 155 -4.10 28.79 12.07
N ILE A 156 -3.74 27.75 12.83
CA ILE A 156 -4.48 26.49 12.97
C ILE A 156 -5.92 26.72 13.43
N VAL A 157 -6.15 27.63 14.37
CA VAL A 157 -7.47 27.79 15.00
C VAL A 157 -8.43 28.43 14.00
N ASN A 158 -7.97 29.47 13.30
CA ASN A 158 -8.76 30.10 12.24
C ASN A 158 -8.98 29.18 11.04
N ALA A 159 -7.99 28.35 10.67
CA ALA A 159 -8.13 27.34 9.63
C ALA A 159 -9.15 26.23 10.00
N ILE A 160 -9.14 25.77 11.26
CA ILE A 160 -10.15 24.82 11.74
C ILE A 160 -11.54 25.46 11.75
N MET A 161 -11.66 26.72 12.19
CA MET A 161 -12.95 27.42 12.22
C MET A 161 -13.51 27.72 10.83
N SER A 162 -12.67 27.92 9.82
CA SER A 162 -13.13 28.16 8.45
C SER A 162 -13.57 26.87 7.74
N LEU A 163 -12.97 25.72 8.10
CA LEU A 163 -13.28 24.39 7.54
C LEU A 163 -14.33 23.60 8.35
N SER A 164 -14.47 23.89 9.65
CA SER A 164 -15.46 23.30 10.54
C SER A 164 -16.60 24.29 10.76
N LYS A 165 -17.60 24.21 9.88
CA LYS A 165 -18.84 24.99 9.98
C LYS A 165 -20.03 24.08 10.25
#